data_AF-A0A7X3RIT8-F1
#
_entry.id   AF-A0A7X3RIT8-F1
#
_cell.length_a   1.000
_cell.length_b   1.000
_cell.length_c   1.000
_cell.angle_alpha   90.00
_cell.angle_beta   90.00
_cell.angle_gamma   90.00
#
_symmetry.space_group_name_H-M   'P 1'
#
loop_
_entity.id
_entity.type
_entity.pdbx_description
1 polymer ?
#
loop_
_entity_poly.entity_id
_entity_poly.type
_entity_poly.pdbx_seq_one_letter_code
_entity_poly.pdbx_strand_id
1 'polypeptide(L)'
;MTLNELREKTVALASSGGLDSCTVTKWLADRGVNVVSLTADIGQPDEENIDDISKRMLACGAREAVLIDLKTDLAEAGIAMLIGQARYEGGYWNTTGIARYVTTRGLLEEMDRRDIDVLAHGATGRGNDQVRFQLVANMLKPSVTVYAPWRDPAFLDIFGGRKEMIDFCNAYNLPITATYEKPYSTDANFLGLTHEAGKLEYLDVAADFIEPGMGVFPEQAPDKPESFSIRIDAGLPVQINGTDTDSVTAILKANEIGGRNGVGIGIHTVENRFVGIKSRGVYESPGLCLLGACYEFLLQQVLDRRARKFYDSISSSLAEQIYQGYYCDLSTQMMQGALAPVAKLLTGTITVAAYKGTVLFQSSENVPHSLYSEETASMEDVGDYDHRDSEGFLNVLGVGAKAQHAAGQSAL
;
A
#
# COMPACT_ATOMS: atom_id res chain seq x y z
N MET A 1 -18.11 -11.20 -18.86
CA MET A 1 -19.54 -10.84 -18.74
C MET A 1 -19.79 -9.54 -19.49
N THR A 2 -20.91 -9.39 -20.16
CA THR A 2 -21.35 -8.20 -20.92
C THR A 2 -22.65 -7.65 -20.35
N LEU A 3 -23.00 -6.41 -20.69
CA LEU A 3 -24.25 -5.74 -20.31
C LEU A 3 -25.49 -6.60 -20.58
N ASN A 4 -25.53 -7.32 -21.72
CA ASN A 4 -26.69 -8.14 -22.07
C ASN A 4 -26.91 -9.29 -21.07
N GLU A 5 -25.84 -9.79 -20.45
CA GLU A 5 -25.89 -10.84 -19.43
C GLU A 5 -26.24 -10.30 -18.04
N LEU A 6 -26.23 -8.97 -17.86
CA LEU A 6 -26.58 -8.27 -16.62
C LEU A 6 -28.04 -7.85 -16.54
N ARG A 7 -28.78 -7.83 -17.65
CA ARG A 7 -30.19 -7.42 -17.65
C ARG A 7 -30.96 -8.28 -16.63
N GLU A 8 -31.76 -7.61 -15.80
CA GLU A 8 -32.54 -8.21 -14.71
C GLU A 8 -31.71 -8.77 -13.52
N LYS A 9 -30.37 -8.67 -13.56
CA LYS A 9 -29.52 -9.05 -12.43
C LYS A 9 -29.29 -7.87 -11.48
N THR A 10 -29.05 -8.21 -10.22
CA THR A 10 -28.49 -7.28 -9.23
C THR A 10 -26.98 -7.34 -9.30
N VAL A 11 -26.35 -6.17 -9.30
CA VAL A 11 -24.90 -6.01 -9.37
C VAL A 11 -24.43 -5.22 -8.16
N ALA A 12 -23.45 -5.75 -7.44
CA ALA A 12 -22.75 -5.03 -6.39
C ALA A 12 -21.58 -4.26 -7.02
N LEU A 13 -21.67 -2.93 -7.11
CA LEU A 13 -20.63 -2.08 -7.66
C LEU A 13 -19.69 -1.61 -6.55
N ALA A 14 -18.41 -1.97 -6.65
CA ALA A 14 -17.33 -1.35 -5.89
C ALA A 14 -17.25 0.14 -6.25
N SER A 15 -17.64 1.01 -5.31
CA SER A 15 -17.93 2.42 -5.57
C SER A 15 -17.10 3.36 -4.71
N SER A 16 -16.44 4.33 -5.34
CA SER A 16 -15.69 5.39 -4.64
C SER A 16 -16.37 6.75 -4.69
N GLY A 17 -17.51 6.90 -5.38
CA GLY A 17 -18.12 8.22 -5.62
C GLY A 17 -17.40 9.09 -6.66
N GLY A 18 -16.31 8.58 -7.25
CA GLY A 18 -15.57 9.24 -8.31
C GLY A 18 -16.27 9.19 -9.68
N LEU A 19 -15.62 9.79 -10.69
CA LEU A 19 -16.14 9.89 -12.06
C LEU A 19 -16.59 8.54 -12.64
N ASP A 20 -15.70 7.54 -12.61
CA ASP A 20 -15.97 6.22 -13.16
C ASP A 20 -17.14 5.54 -12.42
N SER A 21 -17.15 5.53 -11.09
CA SER A 21 -18.25 4.93 -10.31
C SER A 21 -19.60 5.60 -10.59
N CYS A 22 -19.65 6.93 -10.67
CA CYS A 22 -20.86 7.68 -10.99
C CYS A 22 -21.35 7.37 -12.41
N THR A 23 -20.44 7.41 -13.40
CA THR A 23 -20.74 7.13 -14.80
C THR A 23 -21.28 5.71 -14.97
N VAL A 24 -20.57 4.72 -14.41
CA VAL A 24 -20.93 3.30 -14.51
C VAL A 24 -22.29 3.04 -13.85
N THR A 25 -22.53 3.61 -12.67
CA THR A 25 -23.80 3.46 -11.96
C THR A 25 -24.96 3.97 -12.80
N LYS A 26 -24.83 5.21 -13.30
CA LYS A 26 -25.89 5.82 -14.12
C LYS A 26 -26.10 5.05 -15.42
N TRP A 27 -25.01 4.67 -16.09
CA TRP A 27 -25.07 3.93 -17.34
C TRP A 27 -25.76 2.57 -17.19
N LEU A 28 -25.45 1.82 -16.13
CA LEU A 28 -26.08 0.54 -15.80
C LEU A 28 -27.55 0.71 -15.39
N ALA A 29 -27.85 1.68 -14.53
CA ALA A 29 -29.20 1.95 -14.04
C ALA A 29 -30.15 2.31 -15.19
N ASP A 30 -29.73 3.17 -16.12
CA ASP A 30 -30.52 3.55 -17.31
C ASP A 30 -30.78 2.38 -18.27
N ARG A 31 -30.05 1.28 -18.11
CA ARG A 31 -30.19 0.04 -18.89
C ARG A 31 -30.92 -1.07 -18.12
N GLY A 32 -31.54 -0.73 -16.99
CA GLY A 32 -32.38 -1.64 -16.21
C GLY A 32 -31.61 -2.64 -15.35
N VAL A 33 -30.33 -2.39 -15.06
CA VAL A 33 -29.54 -3.20 -14.12
C VAL A 33 -29.77 -2.70 -12.70
N ASN A 34 -30.05 -3.60 -11.76
CA ASN A 34 -30.23 -3.25 -10.35
C ASN A 34 -28.86 -3.04 -9.68
N VAL A 35 -28.39 -1.79 -9.60
CA VAL A 35 -27.07 -1.48 -9.00
C VAL A 35 -27.20 -1.29 -7.49
N VAL A 36 -26.47 -2.09 -6.72
CA VAL A 36 -26.21 -1.89 -5.29
C VAL A 36 -24.78 -1.35 -5.17
N SER A 37 -24.65 -0.11 -4.75
CA SER A 37 -23.35 0.52 -4.57
C SER A 37 -22.76 0.09 -3.22
N LEU A 38 -21.57 -0.50 -3.24
CA LEU A 38 -20.83 -0.86 -2.04
C LEU A 38 -19.55 -0.02 -1.97
N THR A 39 -19.40 0.75 -0.90
CA THR A 39 -18.23 1.60 -0.65
C THR A 39 -17.51 1.08 0.59
N ALA A 40 -16.21 0.84 0.46
CA ALA A 40 -15.35 0.53 1.59
C ALA A 40 -14.88 1.84 2.24
N ASP A 41 -15.19 2.06 3.52
CA ASP A 41 -14.51 3.07 4.33
C ASP A 41 -13.16 2.50 4.77
N ILE A 42 -12.12 2.99 4.12
CA ILE A 42 -10.73 2.67 4.38
C ILE A 42 -9.95 3.95 4.71
N GLY A 43 -10.63 4.90 5.38
CA GLY A 43 -10.06 6.17 5.85
C GLY A 43 -9.47 7.02 4.75
N GLN A 44 -10.21 7.21 3.65
CA GLN A 44 -9.81 8.04 2.52
C GLN A 44 -9.65 9.51 2.95
N PRO A 45 -8.42 10.08 2.93
CA PRO A 45 -8.20 11.45 3.37
C PRO A 45 -8.66 12.51 2.36
N ASP A 46 -8.98 12.13 1.12
CA ASP A 46 -9.50 13.01 0.07
C ASP A 46 -11.03 13.16 0.10
N GLU A 47 -11.70 12.58 1.10
CA GLU A 47 -13.14 12.68 1.33
C GLU A 47 -13.42 13.29 2.71
N GLU A 48 -13.98 14.50 2.75
CA GLU A 48 -14.28 15.20 4.02
C GLU A 48 -15.35 14.45 4.85
N ASN A 49 -16.33 13.87 4.16
CA ASN A 49 -17.37 13.05 4.78
C ASN A 49 -17.67 11.85 3.89
N ILE A 50 -17.29 10.67 4.37
CA ILE A 50 -17.47 9.40 3.65
C ILE A 50 -18.94 9.09 3.31
N ASP A 51 -19.90 9.58 4.11
CA ASP A 51 -21.34 9.40 3.87
C ASP A 51 -21.81 10.11 2.57
N ASP A 52 -21.07 11.10 2.09
CA ASP A 52 -21.41 11.82 0.86
C ASP A 52 -21.19 10.94 -0.38
N ILE A 53 -20.36 9.90 -0.31
CA ILE A 53 -20.27 8.89 -1.37
C ILE A 53 -21.63 8.23 -1.56
N SER A 54 -22.26 7.73 -0.49
CA SER A 54 -23.56 7.05 -0.61
C SER A 54 -24.63 7.96 -1.23
N LYS A 55 -24.65 9.24 -0.86
CA LYS A 55 -25.58 10.23 -1.46
C LYS A 55 -25.31 10.41 -2.96
N ARG A 56 -24.05 10.55 -3.37
CA ARG A 56 -23.67 10.66 -4.79
C ARG A 56 -24.08 9.43 -5.58
N MET A 57 -23.86 8.24 -5.04
CA MET A 57 -24.18 6.98 -5.72
C MET A 57 -25.69 6.78 -5.90
N LEU A 58 -26.50 7.13 -4.89
CA LEU A 58 -27.96 7.15 -5.00
C LEU A 58 -28.44 8.16 -6.05
N ALA A 59 -27.87 9.37 -6.07
CA ALA A 59 -28.18 10.38 -7.09
C ALA A 59 -27.82 9.93 -8.52
N CYS A 60 -26.83 9.05 -8.66
CA CYS A 60 -26.46 8.43 -9.94
C CYS A 60 -27.36 7.27 -10.36
N GLY A 61 -28.36 6.89 -9.54
CA GLY A 61 -29.32 5.83 -9.87
C GLY A 61 -29.01 4.47 -9.26
N ALA A 62 -28.10 4.38 -8.29
CA ALA A 62 -27.99 3.18 -7.48
C ALA A 62 -29.30 2.93 -6.72
N ARG A 63 -29.77 1.68 -6.70
CA ARG A 63 -30.96 1.27 -5.94
C ARG A 63 -30.71 1.39 -4.44
N GLU A 64 -29.52 1.01 -4.01
CA GLU A 64 -29.05 1.05 -2.63
C GLU A 64 -27.58 1.49 -2.64
N ALA A 65 -27.15 2.18 -1.57
CA ALA A 65 -25.76 2.52 -1.34
C ALA A 65 -25.39 2.12 0.10
N VAL A 66 -24.30 1.39 0.24
CA VAL A 66 -23.88 0.76 1.49
C VAL A 66 -22.44 1.14 1.77
N LEU A 67 -22.20 1.64 2.97
CA LEU A 67 -20.86 1.90 3.47
C LEU A 67 -20.41 0.73 4.36
N ILE A 68 -19.21 0.23 4.14
CA ILE A 68 -18.62 -0.91 4.86
C ILE A 68 -17.35 -0.42 5.52
N ASP A 69 -17.33 -0.37 6.86
CA ASP A 69 -16.12 -0.01 7.61
C ASP A 69 -15.08 -1.12 7.55
N LEU A 70 -13.93 -0.84 6.94
CA LEU A 70 -12.80 -1.76 6.81
C LEU A 70 -11.49 -1.14 7.34
N LYS A 71 -11.57 -0.12 8.21
CA LYS A 71 -10.38 0.57 8.72
C LYS A 71 -9.48 -0.35 9.53
N THR A 72 -10.06 -1.16 10.42
CA THR A 72 -9.31 -2.14 11.21
C THR A 72 -8.66 -3.19 10.32
N ASP A 73 -9.41 -3.75 9.36
CA ASP A 73 -8.89 -4.76 8.43
C ASP A 73 -7.73 -4.23 7.58
N LEU A 74 -7.82 -2.97 7.13
CA LEU A 74 -6.74 -2.34 6.39
C LEU A 74 -5.52 -2.06 7.27
N ALA A 75 -5.73 -1.67 8.54
CA ALA A 75 -4.63 -1.42 9.47
C ALA A 75 -3.88 -2.72 9.77
N GLU A 76 -4.58 -3.83 10.03
CA GLU A 76 -3.96 -5.14 10.24
C GLU A 76 -3.12 -5.58 9.02
N ALA A 77 -3.67 -5.42 7.81
CA ALA A 77 -2.94 -5.69 6.57
C ALA A 77 -1.71 -4.78 6.40
N GLY A 78 -1.83 -3.50 6.77
CA GLY A 78 -0.73 -2.53 6.80
C GLY A 78 0.38 -2.91 7.80
N ILE A 79 0.03 -3.38 9.01
CA ILE A 79 1.01 -3.88 9.98
C ILE A 79 1.71 -5.13 9.46
N ALA A 80 1.00 -6.07 8.85
CA ALA A 80 1.61 -7.25 8.22
C ALA A 80 2.63 -6.86 7.14
N MET A 81 2.34 -5.80 6.37
CA MET A 81 3.28 -5.25 5.40
C MET A 81 4.50 -4.57 6.01
N LEU A 82 4.34 -3.87 7.14
CA LEU A 82 5.45 -3.27 7.90
C LEU A 82 6.38 -4.36 8.45
N ILE A 83 5.81 -5.43 9.02
CA ILE A 83 6.57 -6.59 9.52
C ILE A 83 7.39 -7.24 8.41
N GLY A 84 6.85 -7.30 7.19
CA GLY A 84 7.55 -7.84 6.02
C GLY A 84 8.37 -6.82 5.23
N GLN A 85 8.40 -5.54 5.61
CA GLN A 85 8.99 -4.44 4.82
C GLN A 85 8.62 -4.48 3.33
N ALA A 86 7.36 -4.80 3.02
CA ALA A 86 6.90 -5.21 1.68
C ALA A 86 6.73 -4.04 0.68
N ARG A 87 7.84 -3.37 0.36
CA ARG A 87 7.91 -2.24 -0.60
C ARG A 87 8.20 -2.75 -2.01
N TYR A 88 7.37 -2.38 -2.96
CA TYR A 88 7.63 -2.56 -4.38
C TYR A 88 8.63 -1.51 -4.89
N GLU A 89 9.04 -1.64 -6.16
CA GLU A 89 10.01 -0.79 -6.86
C GLU A 89 9.96 0.69 -6.45
N GLY A 90 11.14 1.32 -6.34
CA GLY A 90 11.24 2.74 -5.95
C GLY A 90 10.83 3.04 -4.51
N GLY A 91 10.55 2.02 -3.69
CA GLY A 91 10.14 2.19 -2.29
C GLY A 91 8.63 2.35 -2.11
N TYR A 92 7.82 2.06 -3.13
CA TYR A 92 6.36 2.12 -3.04
C TYR A 92 5.82 1.07 -2.06
N TRP A 93 5.11 1.50 -1.02
CA TRP A 93 4.56 0.63 0.01
C TRP A 93 3.37 -0.24 -0.41
N ASN A 94 3.01 -0.38 -1.69
CA ASN A 94 1.86 -1.21 -2.09
C ASN A 94 0.50 -0.78 -1.49
N THR A 95 0.34 0.50 -1.11
CA THR A 95 -0.85 1.02 -0.39
C THR A 95 -2.15 0.79 -1.16
N THR A 96 -2.19 1.00 -2.47
CA THR A 96 -3.35 0.66 -3.31
C THR A 96 -3.51 -0.86 -3.44
N GLY A 97 -2.42 -1.60 -3.64
CA GLY A 97 -2.44 -3.05 -3.87
C GLY A 97 -3.10 -3.81 -2.71
N ILE A 98 -2.67 -3.52 -1.48
CA ILE A 98 -3.23 -4.14 -0.29
C ILE A 98 -4.67 -3.68 -0.02
N ALA A 99 -4.98 -2.40 -0.27
CA ALA A 99 -6.32 -1.87 -0.11
C ALA A 99 -7.33 -2.58 -1.04
N ARG A 100 -6.93 -2.98 -2.25
CA ARG A 100 -7.79 -3.77 -3.16
C ARG A 100 -8.09 -5.16 -2.62
N TYR A 101 -7.13 -5.82 -1.96
CA TYR A 101 -7.41 -7.09 -1.29
C TYR A 101 -8.46 -6.91 -0.17
N VAL A 102 -8.22 -5.96 0.74
CA VAL A 102 -9.10 -5.71 1.90
C VAL A 102 -10.51 -5.31 1.43
N THR A 103 -10.58 -4.37 0.49
CA THR A 103 -11.83 -3.93 -0.12
C THR A 103 -12.58 -5.11 -0.71
N THR A 104 -11.95 -5.88 -1.62
CA THR A 104 -12.62 -6.98 -2.32
C THR A 104 -13.15 -8.02 -1.33
N ARG A 105 -12.39 -8.39 -0.30
CA ARG A 105 -12.86 -9.32 0.75
C ARG A 105 -14.11 -8.77 1.44
N GLY A 106 -14.07 -7.53 1.94
CA GLY A 106 -15.21 -6.92 2.63
C GLY A 106 -16.44 -6.76 1.75
N LEU A 107 -16.25 -6.44 0.46
CA LEU A 107 -17.34 -6.39 -0.51
C LEU A 107 -18.00 -7.76 -0.70
N LEU A 108 -17.21 -8.83 -0.82
CA LEU A 108 -17.74 -10.19 -0.99
C LEU A 108 -18.54 -10.66 0.23
N GLU A 109 -18.09 -10.33 1.44
CA GLU A 109 -18.83 -10.64 2.67
C GLU A 109 -20.19 -9.93 2.71
N GLU A 110 -20.26 -8.67 2.26
CA GLU A 110 -21.53 -7.94 2.18
C GLU A 110 -22.41 -8.44 1.03
N MET A 111 -21.82 -8.86 -0.09
CA MET A 111 -22.53 -9.51 -1.19
C MET A 111 -23.18 -10.83 -0.76
N ASP A 112 -22.51 -11.64 0.07
CA ASP A 112 -23.06 -12.89 0.63
C ASP A 112 -24.31 -12.63 1.47
N ARG A 113 -24.29 -11.59 2.31
CA ARG A 113 -25.45 -11.20 3.14
C ARG A 113 -26.66 -10.77 2.31
N ARG A 114 -26.43 -10.37 1.05
CA ARG A 114 -27.43 -9.80 0.14
C ARG A 114 -27.83 -10.73 -1.00
N ASP A 115 -27.24 -11.93 -1.07
CA ASP A 115 -27.46 -12.88 -2.15
C ASP A 115 -27.16 -12.27 -3.54
N ILE A 116 -26.03 -11.55 -3.65
CA ILE A 116 -25.56 -10.94 -4.90
C ILE A 116 -24.33 -11.70 -5.41
N ASP A 117 -24.42 -12.22 -6.63
CA ASP A 117 -23.34 -13.01 -7.25
C ASP A 117 -22.53 -12.26 -8.33
N VAL A 118 -22.84 -10.99 -8.58
CA VAL A 118 -22.13 -10.17 -9.57
C VAL A 118 -21.42 -9.00 -8.89
N LEU A 119 -20.09 -9.04 -8.88
CA LEU A 119 -19.23 -7.92 -8.47
C LEU A 119 -18.92 -7.06 -9.71
N ALA A 120 -19.15 -5.76 -9.65
CA ALA A 120 -18.68 -4.81 -10.65
C ALA A 120 -17.62 -3.86 -10.08
N HIS A 121 -16.68 -3.43 -10.94
CA HIS A 121 -15.69 -2.42 -10.57
C HIS A 121 -15.43 -1.45 -11.73
N GLY A 122 -15.04 -0.21 -11.40
CA GLY A 122 -14.71 0.84 -12.37
C GLY A 122 -13.26 0.87 -12.86
N ALA A 123 -12.39 -0.04 -12.39
CA ALA A 123 -10.98 -0.02 -12.80
C ALA A 123 -10.78 -0.19 -14.32
N THR A 124 -9.88 0.61 -14.90
CA THR A 124 -9.62 0.65 -16.34
C THR A 124 -8.83 -0.57 -16.83
N GLY A 125 -8.92 -0.86 -18.13
CA GLY A 125 -8.21 -1.97 -18.79
C GLY A 125 -6.68 -1.85 -18.86
N ARG A 126 -6.09 -0.75 -18.39
CA ARG A 126 -4.63 -0.51 -18.38
C ARG A 126 -4.00 -0.51 -16.99
N GLY A 127 -4.84 -0.56 -15.95
CA GLY A 127 -4.40 -0.54 -14.55
C GLY A 127 -4.19 -1.96 -13.99
N ASN A 128 -3.42 -2.04 -12.91
CA ASN A 128 -3.30 -3.28 -12.13
C ASN A 128 -4.59 -3.59 -11.35
N ASP A 129 -5.40 -2.58 -11.04
CA ASP A 129 -6.60 -2.75 -10.19
C ASP A 129 -7.66 -3.65 -10.80
N GLN A 130 -7.81 -3.68 -12.13
CA GLN A 130 -8.70 -4.65 -12.78
C GLN A 130 -8.29 -6.09 -12.46
N VAL A 131 -6.98 -6.33 -12.33
CA VAL A 131 -6.42 -7.65 -12.04
C VAL A 131 -6.62 -7.94 -10.56
N ARG A 132 -6.33 -6.98 -9.68
CA ARG A 132 -6.45 -7.14 -8.23
C ARG A 132 -7.88 -7.46 -7.81
N PHE A 133 -8.88 -6.67 -8.23
CA PHE A 133 -10.29 -6.93 -7.91
C PHE A 133 -10.73 -8.33 -8.40
N GLN A 134 -10.40 -8.66 -9.65
CA GLN A 134 -10.79 -9.94 -10.24
C GLN A 134 -10.10 -11.15 -9.61
N LEU A 135 -8.78 -11.11 -9.45
CA LEU A 135 -8.01 -12.25 -8.94
C LEU A 135 -8.32 -12.50 -7.47
N VAL A 136 -8.43 -11.43 -6.65
CA VAL A 136 -8.84 -11.57 -5.26
C VAL A 136 -10.25 -12.16 -5.18
N ALA A 137 -11.20 -11.69 -6.00
CA ALA A 137 -12.53 -12.27 -6.04
C ALA A 137 -12.52 -13.75 -6.45
N ASN A 138 -11.75 -14.11 -7.48
CA ASN A 138 -11.61 -15.50 -7.93
C ASN A 138 -11.01 -16.41 -6.84
N MET A 139 -10.04 -15.92 -6.06
CA MET A 139 -9.41 -16.69 -4.99
C MET A 139 -10.33 -16.86 -3.78
N LEU A 140 -11.08 -15.82 -3.41
CA LEU A 140 -11.92 -15.82 -2.21
C LEU A 140 -13.31 -16.42 -2.44
N LYS A 141 -13.95 -16.12 -3.57
CA LYS A 141 -15.30 -16.56 -3.91
C LYS A 141 -15.41 -16.84 -5.41
N PRO A 142 -14.90 -18.00 -5.90
CA PRO A 142 -14.86 -18.32 -7.34
C PRO A 142 -16.24 -18.43 -8.01
N SER A 143 -17.33 -18.53 -7.23
CA SER A 143 -18.70 -18.48 -7.75
C SER A 143 -19.16 -17.08 -8.14
N VAL A 144 -18.52 -16.01 -7.63
CA VAL A 144 -18.86 -14.64 -8.01
C VAL A 144 -18.39 -14.36 -9.44
N THR A 145 -19.32 -13.86 -10.23
CA THR A 145 -19.02 -13.34 -11.55
C THR A 145 -18.57 -11.89 -11.43
N VAL A 146 -17.49 -11.53 -12.11
CA VAL A 146 -17.02 -10.14 -12.14
C VAL A 146 -17.39 -9.49 -13.46
N TYR A 147 -17.98 -8.30 -13.37
CA TYR A 147 -18.25 -7.41 -14.48
C TYR A 147 -17.33 -6.19 -14.43
N ALA A 148 -16.69 -5.85 -15.55
CA ALA A 148 -15.91 -4.62 -15.66
C ALA A 148 -16.33 -3.87 -16.92
N PRO A 149 -16.96 -2.69 -16.79
CA PRO A 149 -17.43 -1.89 -17.93
C PRO A 149 -16.31 -1.58 -18.93
N TRP A 150 -15.10 -1.28 -18.46
CA TRP A 150 -13.92 -1.03 -19.31
C TRP A 150 -13.43 -2.25 -20.13
N ARG A 151 -14.07 -3.42 -19.98
CA ARG A 151 -13.86 -4.62 -20.80
C ARG A 151 -15.10 -4.99 -21.62
N ASP A 152 -16.16 -4.19 -21.55
CA ASP A 152 -17.43 -4.39 -22.26
C ASP A 152 -17.48 -3.49 -23.52
N PRO A 153 -17.57 -4.06 -24.73
CA PRO A 153 -17.69 -3.28 -25.96
C PRO A 153 -18.80 -2.23 -25.91
N ALA A 154 -19.95 -2.54 -25.31
CA ALA A 154 -21.08 -1.60 -25.24
C ALA A 154 -20.78 -0.35 -24.40
N PHE A 155 -19.88 -0.46 -23.43
CA PHE A 155 -19.41 0.68 -22.64
C PHE A 155 -18.33 1.45 -23.40
N LEU A 156 -17.35 0.73 -23.97
CA LEU A 156 -16.23 1.31 -24.72
C LEU A 156 -16.67 2.08 -25.98
N ASP A 157 -17.74 1.63 -26.64
CA ASP A 157 -18.32 2.31 -27.80
C ASP A 157 -18.86 3.71 -27.47
N ILE A 158 -19.19 3.95 -26.20
CA ILE A 158 -19.74 5.23 -25.71
C ILE A 158 -18.66 6.05 -24.99
N PHE A 159 -17.78 5.38 -24.24
CA PHE A 159 -16.78 6.02 -23.39
C PHE A 159 -15.36 5.68 -23.87
N GLY A 160 -14.76 6.61 -24.62
CA GLY A 160 -13.36 6.52 -25.05
C GLY A 160 -12.36 6.90 -23.94
N GLY A 161 -12.81 7.61 -22.92
CA GLY A 161 -11.97 8.03 -21.79
C GLY A 161 -12.66 9.03 -20.87
N ARG A 162 -11.84 9.79 -20.14
CA ARG A 162 -12.29 10.74 -19.10
C ARG A 162 -13.22 11.82 -19.64
N LYS A 163 -12.96 12.32 -20.84
CA LYS A 163 -13.71 13.43 -21.44
C LYS A 163 -15.17 13.06 -21.68
N GLU A 164 -15.40 11.91 -22.33
CA GLU A 164 -16.74 11.42 -22.64
C GLU A 164 -17.54 11.12 -21.37
N MET A 165 -16.88 10.63 -20.32
CA MET A 165 -17.53 10.42 -19.01
C MET A 165 -17.93 11.74 -18.34
N ILE A 166 -17.09 12.78 -18.40
CA ILE A 166 -17.44 14.11 -17.88
C ILE A 166 -18.64 14.69 -18.64
N ASP A 167 -18.62 14.62 -19.98
CA ASP A 167 -19.72 15.08 -20.83
C ASP A 167 -21.04 14.37 -20.45
N PHE A 168 -20.98 13.05 -20.27
CA PHE A 168 -22.12 12.24 -19.85
C PHE A 168 -22.63 12.63 -18.46
N CYS A 169 -21.76 12.71 -17.46
CA CYS A 169 -22.14 13.11 -16.11
C CYS A 169 -22.78 14.51 -16.09
N ASN A 170 -22.23 15.47 -16.84
CA ASN A 170 -22.78 16.81 -16.96
C ASN A 170 -24.16 16.82 -17.63
N ALA A 171 -24.35 16.04 -18.70
CA ALA A 171 -25.64 15.93 -19.39
C ALA A 171 -26.76 15.40 -18.49
N TYR A 172 -26.43 14.54 -17.51
CA TYR A 172 -27.35 14.01 -16.52
C TYR A 172 -27.35 14.76 -15.18
N ASN A 173 -26.60 15.87 -15.06
CA ASN A 173 -26.41 16.64 -13.82
C ASN A 173 -25.96 15.76 -12.63
N LEU A 174 -25.04 14.82 -12.87
CA LEU A 174 -24.53 13.94 -11.82
C LEU A 174 -23.54 14.68 -10.90
N PRO A 175 -23.53 14.38 -9.59
CA PRO A 175 -22.71 15.09 -8.60
C PRO A 175 -21.24 14.61 -8.62
N ILE A 176 -20.51 14.89 -9.71
CA ILE A 176 -19.08 14.60 -9.85
C ILE A 176 -18.21 15.81 -9.49
N THR A 177 -17.02 15.56 -8.94
CA THR A 177 -16.00 16.59 -8.65
C THR A 177 -14.95 16.70 -9.76
N ALA A 178 -14.93 15.75 -10.70
CA ALA A 178 -13.94 15.70 -11.76
C ALA A 178 -14.17 16.80 -12.81
N THR A 179 -13.11 17.54 -13.14
CA THR A 179 -13.08 18.54 -14.21
C THR A 179 -12.11 18.11 -15.32
N TYR A 180 -12.17 18.77 -16.49
CA TYR A 180 -11.24 18.53 -17.60
C TYR A 180 -9.80 18.95 -17.28
N GLU A 181 -9.63 19.93 -16.39
CA GLU A 181 -8.34 20.56 -16.12
C GLU A 181 -7.52 19.87 -15.03
N LYS A 182 -8.10 18.88 -14.31
CA LYS A 182 -7.41 18.22 -13.19
C LYS A 182 -6.10 17.57 -13.70
N PRO A 183 -4.92 17.97 -13.19
CA PRO A 183 -3.65 17.61 -13.80
C PRO A 183 -3.20 16.16 -13.52
N TYR A 184 -3.85 15.47 -12.58
CA TYR A 184 -3.61 14.08 -12.20
C TYR A 184 -4.86 13.44 -11.58
N SER A 185 -4.83 12.12 -11.44
CA SER A 185 -5.77 11.29 -10.69
C SER A 185 -5.17 10.91 -9.34
N THR A 186 -6.02 10.66 -8.34
CA THR A 186 -5.59 10.23 -7.00
C THR A 186 -6.42 9.05 -6.55
N ASP A 187 -5.75 8.05 -5.99
CA ASP A 187 -6.36 6.95 -5.24
C ASP A 187 -5.82 7.02 -3.82
N ALA A 188 -6.72 7.03 -2.84
CA ALA A 188 -6.38 7.37 -1.46
C ALA A 188 -6.98 6.36 -0.47
N ASN A 189 -6.23 6.09 0.58
CA ASN A 189 -6.66 5.43 1.81
C ASN A 189 -5.70 5.85 2.93
N PHE A 190 -6.01 5.52 4.19
CA PHE A 190 -5.16 6.00 5.30
C PHE A 190 -3.76 5.36 5.33
N LEU A 191 -3.44 4.33 4.53
CA LEU A 191 -2.06 3.86 4.40
C LEU A 191 -1.22 4.72 3.45
N GLY A 192 -1.85 5.40 2.49
CA GLY A 192 -1.17 6.27 1.54
C GLY A 192 -2.01 6.66 0.32
N LEU A 193 -1.46 7.58 -0.47
CA LEU A 193 -2.02 8.07 -1.74
C LEU A 193 -1.12 7.68 -2.90
N THR A 194 -1.75 7.49 -4.05
CA THR A 194 -1.10 7.37 -5.34
C THR A 194 -1.61 8.48 -6.26
N HIS A 195 -0.71 9.26 -6.84
CA HIS A 195 -1.00 10.22 -7.90
C HIS A 195 -0.46 9.73 -9.24
N GLU A 196 -1.30 9.73 -10.27
CA GLU A 196 -0.96 9.23 -11.60
C GLU A 196 -1.75 9.96 -12.71
N ALA A 197 -1.45 9.62 -13.97
CA ALA A 197 -2.10 10.14 -15.16
C ALA A 197 -1.91 11.66 -15.40
N GLY A 198 -2.42 12.13 -16.53
CA GLY A 198 -2.36 13.55 -16.91
C GLY A 198 -0.92 14.03 -17.07
N LYS A 199 -0.56 15.13 -16.42
CA LYS A 199 0.80 15.72 -16.52
C LYS A 199 1.88 14.79 -15.96
N LEU A 200 1.53 13.86 -15.06
CA LEU A 200 2.49 12.92 -14.47
C LEU A 200 2.97 11.85 -15.47
N GLU A 201 2.30 11.68 -16.61
CA GLU A 201 2.73 10.74 -17.65
C GLU A 201 4.04 11.18 -18.35
N TYR A 202 4.38 12.46 -18.27
CA TYR A 202 5.53 13.06 -18.95
C TYR A 202 6.75 13.14 -18.02
N LEU A 203 7.82 12.40 -18.32
CA LEU A 203 9.02 12.33 -17.47
C LEU A 203 9.81 13.64 -17.37
N ASP A 204 9.59 14.56 -18.31
CA ASP A 204 10.17 15.91 -18.34
C ASP A 204 9.36 16.95 -17.54
N VAL A 205 8.26 16.54 -16.92
CA VAL A 205 7.43 17.39 -16.05
C VAL A 205 7.70 17.04 -14.59
N ALA A 206 8.15 18.01 -13.79
CA ALA A 206 8.34 17.86 -12.34
C ALA A 206 7.00 17.60 -11.61
N ALA A 207 7.04 16.98 -10.43
CA ALA A 207 5.84 16.62 -9.65
C ALA A 207 5.44 17.67 -8.59
N ASP A 208 6.03 18.86 -8.64
CA ASP A 208 5.84 19.96 -7.68
C ASP A 208 4.47 20.64 -7.75
N PHE A 209 3.69 20.36 -8.80
CA PHE A 209 2.30 20.80 -8.94
C PHE A 209 1.28 19.92 -8.21
N ILE A 210 1.71 18.78 -7.63
CA ILE A 210 0.85 17.96 -6.79
C ILE A 210 0.57 18.73 -5.50
N GLU A 211 -0.69 18.82 -5.12
CA GLU A 211 -1.08 19.25 -3.77
C GLU A 211 -1.10 17.99 -2.88
N PRO A 212 -0.17 17.86 -1.90
CA PRO A 212 -0.12 16.67 -1.05
C PRO A 212 -1.37 16.55 -0.17
N GLY A 213 -1.97 15.36 -0.12
CA GLY A 213 -3.17 15.07 0.67
C GLY A 213 -2.89 14.60 2.10
N MET A 214 -1.67 14.14 2.40
CA MET A 214 -1.30 13.60 3.71
C MET A 214 -0.17 14.36 4.41
N GLY A 215 0.24 15.53 3.92
CA GLY A 215 1.36 16.25 4.51
C GLY A 215 1.82 17.45 3.69
N VAL A 216 3.12 17.68 3.70
CA VAL A 216 3.79 18.75 2.94
C VAL A 216 5.04 18.20 2.25
N PHE A 217 5.51 18.84 1.19
CA PHE A 217 6.81 18.46 0.63
C PHE A 217 7.96 18.76 1.61
N PRO A 218 9.09 18.03 1.54
CA PRO A 218 10.24 18.23 2.44
C PRO A 218 10.71 19.68 2.55
N GLU A 219 10.66 20.47 1.47
CA GLU A 219 11.06 21.88 1.46
C GLU A 219 10.14 22.76 2.30
N GLN A 220 8.88 22.36 2.46
CA GLN A 220 7.83 23.07 3.20
C GLN A 220 7.70 22.60 4.66
N ALA A 221 8.35 21.48 5.02
CA ALA A 221 8.34 20.95 6.37
C ALA A 221 9.09 21.86 7.38
N PRO A 222 8.74 21.80 8.69
CA PRO A 222 9.39 22.61 9.72
C PRO A 222 10.92 22.51 9.76
N ASP A 223 11.59 23.61 10.09
CA ASP A 223 13.05 23.68 10.26
C ASP A 223 13.56 23.12 11.59
N LYS A 224 12.72 22.38 12.34
CA LYS A 224 13.09 21.74 13.60
C LYS A 224 12.80 20.25 13.53
N PRO A 225 13.78 19.39 13.84
CA PRO A 225 13.52 17.96 13.97
C PRO A 225 12.46 17.70 15.04
N GLU A 226 11.53 16.80 14.73
CA GLU A 226 10.48 16.38 15.65
C GLU A 226 10.76 14.96 16.16
N SER A 227 10.76 14.77 17.47
CA SER A 227 10.95 13.44 18.05
C SER A 227 9.67 12.60 17.95
N PHE A 228 9.84 11.35 17.54
CA PHE A 228 8.79 10.34 17.47
C PHE A 228 9.30 9.05 18.11
N SER A 229 8.53 8.47 19.01
CA SER A 229 8.80 7.14 19.55
C SER A 229 7.65 6.17 19.33
N ILE A 230 8.00 4.92 19.05
CA ILE A 230 7.06 3.82 18.92
C ILE A 230 7.51 2.65 19.80
N ARG A 231 6.60 2.15 20.63
CA ARG A 231 6.72 0.84 21.28
C ARG A 231 6.05 -0.21 20.41
N ILE A 232 6.82 -1.22 20.03
CA ILE A 232 6.36 -2.40 19.33
C ILE A 232 6.40 -3.58 20.31
N ASP A 233 5.38 -4.43 20.29
CA ASP A 233 5.37 -5.71 20.98
C ASP A 233 4.91 -6.84 20.05
N ALA A 234 5.76 -7.84 19.86
CA ALA A 234 5.55 -8.95 18.92
C ALA A 234 5.09 -8.49 17.52
N GLY A 235 5.68 -7.40 17.03
CA GLY A 235 5.39 -6.82 15.71
C GLY A 235 4.18 -5.87 15.67
N LEU A 236 3.44 -5.71 16.77
CA LEU A 236 2.30 -4.80 16.86
C LEU A 236 2.69 -3.47 17.50
N PRO A 237 2.28 -2.32 16.95
CA PRO A 237 2.44 -1.04 17.64
C PRO A 237 1.51 -0.99 18.86
N VAL A 238 2.06 -0.75 20.04
CA VAL A 238 1.28 -0.69 21.29
C VAL A 238 1.33 0.67 21.96
N GLN A 239 2.36 1.50 21.69
CA GLN A 239 2.40 2.91 22.13
C GLN A 239 3.06 3.81 21.08
N ILE A 240 2.56 5.05 20.96
CA ILE A 240 3.20 6.16 20.23
C ILE A 240 3.47 7.29 21.22
N ASN A 241 4.70 7.79 21.29
CA ASN A 241 5.11 8.86 22.22
C ASN A 241 4.68 8.58 23.67
N GLY A 242 4.80 7.33 24.11
CA GLY A 242 4.43 6.87 25.45
C GLY A 242 2.91 6.76 25.71
N THR A 243 2.06 6.97 24.71
CA THR A 243 0.60 6.81 24.82
C THR A 243 0.15 5.53 24.13
N ASP A 244 -0.69 4.74 24.81
CA ASP A 244 -1.28 3.51 24.26
C ASP A 244 -1.99 3.76 22.93
N THR A 245 -1.91 2.77 22.05
CA THR A 245 -2.48 2.84 20.70
C THR A 245 -2.95 1.47 20.22
N ASP A 246 -3.87 1.46 19.27
CA ASP A 246 -4.12 0.33 18.37
C ASP A 246 -3.47 0.57 17.00
N SER A 247 -3.56 -0.40 16.09
CA SER A 247 -2.97 -0.33 14.74
C SER A 247 -3.50 0.83 13.92
N VAL A 248 -4.81 1.11 13.98
CA VAL A 248 -5.44 2.20 13.22
C VAL A 248 -4.89 3.54 13.71
N THR A 249 -4.96 3.76 15.02
CA THR A 249 -4.50 4.98 15.69
C THR A 249 -3.00 5.18 15.52
N ALA A 250 -2.20 4.09 15.53
CA ALA A 250 -0.76 4.16 15.34
C ALA A 250 -0.40 4.69 13.95
N ILE A 251 -1.05 4.15 12.91
CA ILE A 251 -0.83 4.57 11.52
C ILE A 251 -1.30 6.01 11.32
N LEU A 252 -2.47 6.39 11.85
CA LEU A 252 -2.99 7.75 11.73
C LEU A 252 -2.10 8.78 12.44
N LYS A 253 -1.62 8.50 13.66
CA LYS A 253 -0.67 9.37 14.36
C LYS A 253 0.67 9.47 13.62
N ALA A 254 1.15 8.36 13.07
CA ALA A 254 2.36 8.36 12.27
C ALA A 254 2.18 9.13 10.96
N ASN A 255 1.00 9.10 10.34
CA ASN A 255 0.68 9.93 9.18
C ASN A 255 0.72 11.42 9.52
N GLU A 256 0.12 11.83 10.65
CA GLU A 256 0.13 13.24 11.08
C GLU A 256 1.57 13.76 11.25
N ILE A 257 2.39 13.03 12.02
CA ILE A 257 3.77 13.42 12.34
C ILE A 257 4.67 13.31 11.11
N GLY A 258 4.59 12.20 10.37
CA GLY A 258 5.38 11.98 9.16
C GLY A 258 5.03 13.01 8.09
N GLY A 259 3.74 13.24 7.87
CA GLY A 259 3.20 14.15 6.87
C GLY A 259 3.62 15.59 7.08
N ARG A 260 3.49 16.11 8.32
CA ARG A 260 3.92 17.49 8.63
C ARG A 260 5.43 17.68 8.53
N ASN A 261 6.21 16.61 8.68
CA ASN A 261 7.66 16.62 8.49
C ASN A 261 8.09 16.23 7.06
N GLY A 262 7.14 16.04 6.13
CA GLY A 262 7.37 15.67 4.74
C GLY A 262 7.93 14.28 4.50
N VAL A 263 7.92 13.41 5.52
CA VAL A 263 8.38 12.02 5.42
C VAL A 263 7.47 11.26 4.46
N GLY A 264 8.05 10.62 3.45
CA GLY A 264 7.29 9.78 2.52
C GLY A 264 6.31 10.53 1.62
N ILE A 265 6.48 11.85 1.45
CA ILE A 265 5.69 12.69 0.55
C ILE A 265 6.46 12.88 -0.77
N GLY A 266 5.79 12.68 -1.90
CA GLY A 266 6.39 12.91 -3.22
C GLY A 266 7.33 11.80 -3.69
N ILE A 267 7.16 10.56 -3.22
CA ILE A 267 7.98 9.43 -3.64
C ILE A 267 7.70 9.16 -5.12
N HIS A 268 8.70 9.40 -5.97
CA HIS A 268 8.58 9.20 -7.41
C HIS A 268 9.04 7.81 -7.85
N THR A 269 8.22 7.12 -8.63
CA THR A 269 8.58 5.83 -9.23
C THR A 269 8.20 5.77 -10.69
N VAL A 270 9.09 5.20 -11.52
CA VAL A 270 8.73 4.61 -12.82
C VAL A 270 8.73 3.10 -12.65
N GLU A 271 7.54 2.52 -12.48
CA GLU A 271 7.34 1.14 -12.07
C GLU A 271 6.95 0.22 -13.24
N ASN A 272 7.20 -1.07 -13.07
CA ASN A 272 6.74 -2.13 -13.97
C ASN A 272 5.33 -2.60 -13.56
N ARG A 273 4.31 -2.22 -14.33
CA ARG A 273 2.96 -2.75 -14.12
C ARG A 273 2.92 -4.22 -14.45
N PHE A 274 2.07 -4.96 -13.72
CA PHE A 274 1.88 -6.39 -13.94
C PHE A 274 1.36 -6.70 -15.35
N VAL A 275 0.61 -5.76 -15.94
CA VAL A 275 0.10 -5.87 -17.31
C VAL A 275 1.16 -5.62 -18.41
N GLY A 276 2.45 -5.48 -18.04
CA GLY A 276 3.57 -5.47 -18.99
C GLY A 276 3.96 -4.09 -19.54
N ILE A 277 3.45 -3.00 -18.95
CA ILE A 277 3.81 -1.62 -19.32
C ILE A 277 4.50 -0.91 -18.16
N LYS A 278 5.29 0.13 -18.47
CA LYS A 278 5.78 1.05 -17.45
C LYS A 278 4.75 2.11 -17.14
N SER A 279 4.76 2.59 -15.91
CA SER A 279 3.95 3.73 -15.47
C SER A 279 4.74 4.60 -14.52
N ARG A 280 4.49 5.90 -14.57
CA ARG A 280 5.01 6.86 -13.61
C ARG A 280 3.93 7.16 -12.57
N GLY A 281 4.30 7.02 -11.30
CA GLY A 281 3.47 7.36 -10.16
C GLY A 281 4.25 8.22 -9.16
N VAL A 282 3.51 9.04 -8.42
CA VAL A 282 4.03 9.79 -7.27
C VAL A 282 3.20 9.41 -6.06
N TYR A 283 3.86 9.05 -4.96
CA TYR A 283 3.20 8.44 -3.80
C TYR A 283 3.37 9.28 -2.54
N GLU A 284 2.36 9.20 -1.68
CA GLU A 284 2.39 9.67 -0.29
C GLU A 284 2.15 8.48 0.63
N SER A 285 3.03 8.24 1.59
CA SER A 285 2.83 7.17 2.60
C SER A 285 3.54 7.51 3.92
N PRO A 286 3.23 8.67 4.53
CA PRO A 286 4.01 9.22 5.64
C PRO A 286 4.09 8.29 6.85
N GLY A 287 2.96 7.72 7.27
CA GLY A 287 2.91 6.82 8.40
C GLY A 287 3.66 5.52 8.14
N LEU A 288 3.48 4.91 6.96
CA LEU A 288 4.22 3.69 6.62
C LEU A 288 5.73 3.93 6.45
N CYS A 289 6.16 5.06 5.89
CA CYS A 289 7.57 5.41 5.82
C CYS A 289 8.19 5.63 7.20
N LEU A 290 7.50 6.36 8.09
CA LEU A 290 7.97 6.61 9.45
C LEU A 290 8.02 5.33 10.29
N LEU A 291 6.92 4.56 10.32
CA LEU A 291 6.85 3.29 11.02
C LEU A 291 7.81 2.26 10.43
N GLY A 292 7.88 2.17 9.11
CA GLY A 292 8.75 1.22 8.43
C GLY A 292 10.22 1.44 8.71
N ALA A 293 10.67 2.70 8.84
CA ALA A 293 12.01 3.02 9.31
C ALA A 293 12.25 2.52 10.75
N CYS A 294 11.27 2.70 11.64
CA CYS A 294 11.37 2.21 13.02
C CYS A 294 11.43 0.66 13.08
N TYR A 295 10.61 -0.02 12.29
CA TYR A 295 10.65 -1.49 12.18
C TYR A 295 12.00 -1.97 11.64
N GLU A 296 12.56 -1.28 10.65
CA GLU A 296 13.88 -1.60 10.09
C GLU A 296 15.01 -1.40 11.13
N PHE A 297 14.99 -0.34 11.94
CA PHE A 297 15.95 -0.17 13.03
C PHE A 297 15.86 -1.28 14.08
N LEU A 298 14.66 -1.81 14.33
CA LEU A 298 14.49 -2.95 15.22
C LEU A 298 15.00 -4.25 14.57
N LEU A 299 14.70 -4.48 13.28
CA LEU A 299 15.18 -5.63 12.50
C LEU A 299 16.71 -5.73 12.47
N GLN A 300 17.40 -4.59 12.38
CA GLN A 300 18.87 -4.52 12.43
C GLN A 300 19.46 -5.04 13.76
N GLN A 301 18.71 -4.93 14.86
CA GLN A 301 19.14 -5.38 16.18
C GLN A 301 18.80 -6.85 16.43
N VAL A 302 17.71 -7.37 15.86
CA VAL A 302 17.18 -8.71 16.22
C VAL A 302 17.50 -9.81 15.21
N LEU A 303 17.86 -9.49 13.96
CA LEU A 303 18.16 -10.48 12.94
C LEU A 303 19.67 -10.70 12.76
N ASP A 304 20.10 -11.97 12.83
CA ASP A 304 21.45 -12.34 12.42
C ASP A 304 21.61 -12.29 10.89
N ARG A 305 22.85 -12.32 10.41
CA ARG A 305 23.17 -12.25 8.97
C ARG A 305 22.43 -13.28 8.11
N ARG A 306 22.23 -14.51 8.59
CA ARG A 306 21.53 -15.57 7.83
C ARG A 306 20.04 -15.33 7.78
N ALA A 307 19.44 -15.01 8.94
CA ALA A 307 18.04 -14.64 9.02
C ALA A 307 17.74 -13.42 8.14
N ARG A 308 18.59 -12.38 8.19
CA ARG A 308 18.43 -11.17 7.36
C ARG A 308 18.42 -11.48 5.86
N LYS A 309 19.37 -12.27 5.38
CA LYS A 309 19.43 -12.66 3.96
C LYS A 309 18.16 -13.41 3.50
N PHE A 310 17.62 -14.28 4.34
CA PHE A 310 16.39 -15.00 4.02
C PHE A 310 15.16 -14.09 4.09
N TYR A 311 15.10 -13.22 5.11
CA TYR A 311 14.08 -12.21 5.29
C TYR A 311 13.99 -11.26 4.08
N ASP A 312 15.13 -10.76 3.57
CA ASP A 312 15.14 -9.84 2.43
C ASP A 312 14.53 -10.48 1.16
N SER A 313 14.80 -11.76 0.92
CA SER A 313 14.16 -12.50 -0.18
C SER A 313 12.65 -12.62 0.00
N ILE A 314 12.18 -12.94 1.21
CA ILE A 314 10.73 -13.01 1.52
C ILE A 314 10.08 -11.63 1.37
N SER A 315 10.72 -10.58 1.89
CA SER A 315 10.25 -9.20 1.82
C SER A 315 9.99 -8.76 0.38
N SER A 316 10.95 -9.02 -0.51
CA SER A 316 10.84 -8.72 -1.94
C SER A 316 9.72 -9.51 -2.61
N SER A 317 9.61 -10.82 -2.37
CA SER A 317 8.55 -11.65 -2.96
C SER A 317 7.16 -11.31 -2.42
N LEU A 318 7.05 -10.96 -1.14
CA LEU A 318 5.80 -10.52 -0.53
C LEU A 318 5.33 -9.19 -1.15
N ALA A 319 6.24 -8.24 -1.35
CA ALA A 319 5.96 -6.97 -2.01
C ALA A 319 5.43 -7.18 -3.44
N GLU A 320 6.02 -8.10 -4.19
CA GLU A 320 5.58 -8.46 -5.53
C GLU A 320 4.17 -9.09 -5.52
N GLN A 321 3.90 -10.02 -4.60
CA GLN A 321 2.58 -10.66 -4.52
C GLN A 321 1.47 -9.68 -4.18
N ILE A 322 1.72 -8.73 -3.27
CA ILE A 322 0.74 -7.68 -2.98
C ILE A 322 0.51 -6.81 -4.22
N TYR A 323 1.59 -6.39 -4.90
CA TYR A 323 1.49 -5.57 -6.10
C TYR A 323 0.64 -6.23 -7.19
N GLN A 324 0.78 -7.54 -7.37
CA GLN A 324 0.10 -8.34 -8.41
C GLN A 324 -1.31 -8.82 -8.02
N GLY A 325 -1.73 -8.64 -6.76
CA GLY A 325 -3.06 -9.03 -6.29
C GLY A 325 -3.17 -10.47 -5.77
N TYR A 326 -2.06 -11.07 -5.35
CA TYR A 326 -1.97 -12.44 -4.86
C TYR A 326 -1.87 -12.54 -3.33
N TYR A 327 -2.25 -11.50 -2.58
CA TYR A 327 -2.01 -11.43 -1.13
C TYR A 327 -2.59 -12.60 -0.30
N CYS A 328 -3.63 -13.27 -0.76
CA CYS A 328 -4.23 -14.42 -0.09
C CYS A 328 -3.88 -15.78 -0.72
N ASP A 329 -2.97 -15.82 -1.70
CA ASP A 329 -2.56 -17.07 -2.32
C ASP A 329 -1.69 -17.92 -1.37
N LEU A 330 -1.49 -19.21 -1.71
CA LEU A 330 -0.73 -20.12 -0.85
C LEU A 330 0.71 -19.65 -0.63
N SER A 331 1.34 -19.09 -1.66
CA SER A 331 2.73 -18.65 -1.55
C SER A 331 2.87 -17.45 -0.59
N THR A 332 1.92 -16.52 -0.62
CA THR A 332 1.87 -15.39 0.32
C THR A 332 1.60 -15.87 1.74
N GLN A 333 0.69 -16.83 1.92
CA GLN A 333 0.45 -17.44 3.24
C GLN A 333 1.71 -18.13 3.79
N MET A 334 2.47 -18.82 2.94
CA MET A 334 3.76 -19.40 3.33
C MET A 334 4.78 -18.31 3.73
N MET A 335 4.85 -17.21 2.99
CA MET A 335 5.72 -16.08 3.31
C MET A 335 5.35 -15.41 4.64
N GLN A 336 4.06 -15.16 4.87
CA GLN A 336 3.55 -14.65 6.15
C GLN A 336 3.86 -15.62 7.30
N GLY A 337 3.69 -16.92 7.09
CA GLY A 337 4.07 -17.96 8.05
C GLY A 337 5.57 -17.93 8.38
N ALA A 338 6.43 -17.70 7.39
CA ALA A 338 7.88 -17.56 7.58
C ALA A 338 8.26 -16.26 8.32
N LEU A 339 7.46 -15.21 8.21
CA LEU A 339 7.63 -13.95 8.96
C LEU A 339 7.09 -14.01 10.39
N ALA A 340 6.23 -14.98 10.73
CA ALA A 340 5.63 -15.06 12.07
C ALA A 340 6.66 -15.19 13.22
N PRO A 341 7.76 -15.96 13.09
CA PRO A 341 8.83 -15.95 14.07
C PRO A 341 9.55 -14.60 14.18
N VAL A 342 9.72 -13.88 13.06
CA VAL A 342 10.34 -12.55 13.06
C VAL A 342 9.46 -11.55 13.81
N ALA A 343 8.15 -11.55 13.55
CA ALA A 343 7.20 -10.69 14.26
C ALA A 343 7.33 -10.84 15.79
N LYS A 344 7.43 -12.07 16.30
CA LYS A 344 7.60 -12.33 17.74
C LYS A 344 8.87 -11.74 18.34
N LEU A 345 9.91 -11.50 17.54
CA LEU A 345 11.17 -10.88 17.98
C LEU A 345 11.12 -9.35 17.92
N LEU A 346 10.16 -8.77 17.21
CA LEU A 346 9.96 -7.33 17.11
C LEU A 346 9.26 -6.79 18.36
N THR A 347 9.98 -6.80 19.48
CA THR A 347 9.58 -6.12 20.72
C THR A 347 10.66 -5.12 21.10
N GLY A 348 10.26 -3.87 21.33
CA GLY A 348 11.21 -2.78 21.60
C GLY A 348 10.61 -1.41 21.43
N THR A 349 11.32 -0.39 21.91
CA THR A 349 10.97 1.02 21.72
C THR A 349 12.01 1.67 20.84
N ILE A 350 11.58 2.24 19.71
CA ILE A 350 12.47 2.97 18.80
C ILE A 350 12.09 4.45 18.85
N THR A 351 13.09 5.29 19.04
CA THR A 351 12.95 6.74 18.99
C THR A 351 13.73 7.28 17.79
N VAL A 352 13.09 8.14 17.02
CA VAL A 352 13.65 8.78 15.82
C VAL A 352 13.34 10.28 15.84
N ALA A 353 14.09 11.04 15.04
CA ALA A 353 13.73 12.39 14.67
C ALA A 353 13.22 12.41 13.22
N ALA A 354 11.99 12.86 13.02
CA ALA A 354 11.45 13.21 11.71
C ALA A 354 11.91 14.62 11.35
N TYR A 355 12.53 14.79 10.18
CA TYR A 355 13.05 16.08 9.75
C TYR A 355 13.14 16.16 8.23
N LYS A 356 12.38 17.09 7.63
CA LYS A 356 12.39 17.42 6.19
C LYS A 356 12.52 16.20 5.28
N GLY A 357 11.54 15.31 5.35
CA GLY A 357 11.48 14.09 4.53
C GLY A 357 12.30 12.92 5.05
N THR A 358 13.13 13.13 6.08
CA THR A 358 14.05 12.12 6.60
C THR A 358 13.61 11.60 7.96
N VAL A 359 13.92 10.33 8.23
CA VAL A 359 13.78 9.70 9.54
C VAL A 359 15.17 9.35 10.07
N LEU A 360 15.55 9.95 11.20
CA LEU A 360 16.88 9.83 11.79
C LEU A 360 16.80 9.02 13.07
N PHE A 361 17.54 7.91 13.17
CA PHE A 361 17.62 7.12 14.40
C PHE A 361 18.15 7.98 15.56
N GLN A 362 17.51 7.88 16.74
CA GLN A 362 17.99 8.53 17.97
C GLN A 362 18.33 7.52 19.05
N SER A 363 17.42 6.62 19.38
CA SER A 363 17.65 5.60 20.41
C SER A 363 16.81 4.35 20.19
N SER A 364 17.24 3.27 20.84
CA SER A 364 16.54 2.00 20.92
C SER A 364 16.55 1.56 22.38
N GLU A 365 15.39 1.22 22.93
CA GLU A 365 15.23 0.89 24.35
C GLU A 365 14.37 -0.35 24.52
N ASN A 366 14.66 -1.13 25.56
CA ASN A 366 13.87 -2.31 25.94
C ASN A 366 13.67 -3.32 24.79
N VAL A 367 14.76 -3.63 24.06
CA VAL A 367 14.78 -4.64 22.98
C VAL A 367 15.30 -5.97 23.54
N PRO A 368 14.44 -6.84 24.12
CA PRO A 368 14.88 -8.07 24.78
C PRO A 368 15.52 -9.09 23.83
N HIS A 369 15.29 -8.94 22.52
CA HIS A 369 15.79 -9.85 21.49
C HIS A 369 16.97 -9.28 20.70
N SER A 370 17.59 -8.21 21.20
CA SER A 370 18.78 -7.63 20.56
C SER A 370 19.93 -8.63 20.57
N LEU A 371 20.53 -8.84 19.40
CA LEU A 371 21.79 -9.55 19.22
C LEU A 371 23.00 -8.62 19.38
N TYR A 372 22.77 -7.31 19.42
CA TYR A 372 23.82 -6.33 19.67
C TYR A 372 24.16 -6.30 21.17
N SER A 373 25.46 -6.40 21.46
CA SER A 373 26.03 -6.21 22.80
C SER A 373 27.19 -5.23 22.72
N GLU A 374 27.10 -4.16 23.52
CA GLU A 374 28.15 -3.12 23.62
C GLU A 374 29.48 -3.72 24.06
N GLU A 375 29.46 -4.70 24.97
CA GLU A 375 30.65 -5.41 25.46
C GLU A 375 31.39 -6.11 24.31
N THR A 376 30.66 -6.80 23.43
CA THR A 376 31.27 -7.53 22.30
C THR A 376 31.65 -6.63 21.12
N ALA A 377 31.04 -5.44 21.01
CA ALA A 377 31.30 -4.49 19.94
C ALA A 377 32.41 -3.49 20.30
N SER A 378 32.80 -3.41 21.57
CA SER A 378 33.81 -2.49 22.06
C SER A 378 35.15 -2.71 21.36
N MET A 379 35.79 -1.63 20.93
CA MET A 379 37.18 -1.66 20.47
C MET A 379 38.18 -1.44 21.61
N GLU A 380 37.70 -1.03 22.78
CA GLU A 380 38.52 -0.69 23.94
C GLU A 380 38.57 -1.83 24.97
N ASP A 381 37.53 -2.66 25.02
CA ASP A 381 37.39 -3.79 25.94
C ASP A 381 37.28 -5.08 25.13
N VAL A 382 38.19 -6.03 25.37
CA VAL A 382 38.35 -7.23 24.50
C VAL A 382 37.21 -8.24 24.69
N GLY A 383 36.44 -8.10 25.78
CA GLY A 383 35.33 -8.98 26.12
C GLY A 383 35.71 -10.47 25.99
N ASP A 384 34.77 -11.28 25.50
CA ASP A 384 34.98 -12.70 25.22
C ASP A 384 35.60 -12.99 23.84
N TYR A 385 35.96 -11.97 23.04
CA TYR A 385 36.45 -12.15 21.68
C TYR A 385 37.98 -12.33 21.61
N ASP A 386 38.46 -13.54 21.36
CA ASP A 386 39.90 -13.79 21.19
C ASP A 386 40.39 -13.36 19.78
N HIS A 387 41.09 -12.23 19.73
CA HIS A 387 41.67 -11.72 18.48
C HIS A 387 42.57 -12.73 17.75
N ARG A 388 43.19 -13.69 18.46
CA ARG A 388 44.10 -14.69 17.83
C ARG A 388 43.35 -15.64 16.90
N ASP A 389 42.06 -15.90 17.15
CA ASP A 389 41.25 -16.78 16.31
C ASP A 389 41.07 -16.21 14.88
N SER A 390 41.17 -14.89 14.73
CA SER A 390 41.08 -14.21 13.42
C SER A 390 42.18 -14.67 12.47
N GLU A 391 43.39 -14.97 12.95
CA GLU A 391 44.49 -15.44 12.12
C GLU A 391 44.16 -16.80 11.50
N GLY A 392 43.65 -17.74 12.31
CA GLY A 392 43.19 -19.04 11.83
C GLY A 392 42.04 -18.91 10.82
N PHE A 393 41.05 -18.08 11.15
CA PHE A 393 39.88 -17.85 10.28
C PHE A 393 40.27 -17.26 8.91
N LEU A 394 41.13 -16.23 8.89
CA LEU A 394 41.60 -15.61 7.65
C LEU A 394 42.49 -16.54 6.85
N ASN A 395 43.32 -17.36 7.50
CA ASN A 395 44.12 -18.37 6.81
C ASN A 395 43.24 -19.37 6.04
N VAL A 396 42.11 -19.79 6.62
CA VAL A 396 41.12 -20.66 5.95
C VAL A 396 40.45 -19.95 4.78
N LEU A 397 39.90 -18.75 4.99
CA LEU A 397 39.22 -18.00 3.91
C LEU A 397 40.18 -17.61 2.77
N GLY A 398 41.44 -17.32 3.11
CA GLY A 398 42.48 -16.91 2.19
C GLY A 398 42.84 -17.97 1.15
N VAL A 399 42.61 -19.26 1.42
CA VAL A 399 42.84 -20.34 0.44
C VAL A 399 41.97 -20.12 -0.81
N GLY A 400 40.68 -19.88 -0.62
CA GLY A 400 39.74 -19.64 -1.73
C GLY A 400 40.03 -18.34 -2.47
N ALA A 401 40.33 -17.26 -1.73
CA ALA A 401 40.64 -15.97 -2.32
C ALA A 401 41.90 -16.02 -3.22
N LYS A 402 42.97 -16.67 -2.76
CA LYS A 402 44.20 -16.86 -3.56
C LYS A 402 43.94 -17.71 -4.80
N ALA A 403 43.11 -18.75 -4.69
CA ALA A 403 42.74 -19.60 -5.82
C ALA A 403 41.96 -18.83 -6.89
N GLN A 404 41.04 -17.94 -6.51
CA GLN A 404 40.31 -17.07 -7.44
C GLN A 404 41.26 -16.19 -8.26
N HIS A 405 42.26 -15.57 -7.60
CA HIS A 405 43.26 -14.77 -8.29
C HIS A 405 44.12 -15.59 -9.26
N ALA A 406 44.62 -16.74 -8.80
CA ALA A 406 45.41 -17.64 -9.65
C ALA A 406 44.63 -18.13 -10.87
N ALA A 407 43.30 -18.27 -10.76
CA ALA A 407 42.40 -18.65 -11.85
C ALA A 407 41.93 -17.48 -12.74
N GLY A 408 42.39 -16.25 -12.50
CA GLY A 408 41.98 -15.07 -13.26
C GLY A 408 40.56 -14.59 -12.98
N GLN A 409 39.97 -14.96 -11.84
CA GLN A 409 38.61 -14.58 -11.42
C GLN A 409 38.56 -13.35 -10.51
N SER A 410 39.70 -12.68 -10.30
CA SER A 410 39.79 -11.39 -9.59
C SER A 410 40.52 -10.38 -10.48
N ALA A 411 40.01 -9.14 -10.56
CA ALA A 411 40.69 -8.04 -11.25
C ALA A 411 41.68 -7.32 -10.32
N LEU A 412 42.69 -6.70 -10.92
CA LEU A 412 43.61 -5.75 -10.28
C LEU A 412 43.00 -4.34 -10.23
#